data_AF-A0A925NN01-F1
#
_entry.id   AF-A0A925NN01-F1
#
_cell.length_a   1.000
_cell.length_b   1.000
_cell.length_c   1.000
_cell.angle_alpha   90.00
_cell.angle_beta   90.00
_cell.angle_gamma   90.00
#
_symmetry.space_group_name_H-M   'P 1'
#
loop_
_entity.id
_entity.type
_entity.pdbx_description
1 polymer ?
#
loop_
_entity_poly.entity_id
_entity_poly.type
_entity_poly.pdbx_seq_one_letter_code
_entity_poly.pdbx_strand_id
1 'polypeptide(L)'
;MDDVPNPYKHSNAAKHAELKGNLRDAESYYRLAIDAADALPLEDYSRDFKAVRDRLKNGESKDNEYLDGADLPELVTAYRELLSLPFLTRSQLGGFYARQNALPEAKELIEQALKVEVDRHAKDEDFENIKARVKELQRNIQDMLGPTNAEELFLYYFEQLDVDKNGFVNEEELKRAQFDLSIEPEAQSLIRYLLQHYLDIEKANKDEILIDISGISRADVQKYQTKSLASWKRIHNEE
;
A
#
# COMPACT_ATOMS: atom_id res chain seq x y z
N MET A 1 15.48 -4.64 -33.15
CA MET A 1 14.71 -4.93 -31.91
C MET A 1 15.30 -4.01 -30.88
N ASP A 2 14.57 -2.95 -30.53
CA ASP A 2 14.98 -2.11 -29.42
C ASP A 2 14.98 -2.96 -28.14
N ASP A 3 16.02 -2.84 -27.34
CA ASP A 3 16.23 -3.62 -26.12
C ASP A 3 15.08 -3.30 -25.14
N VAL A 4 14.21 -4.27 -24.86
CA VAL A 4 13.08 -4.08 -23.94
C VAL A 4 13.67 -3.76 -22.56
N PRO A 5 13.33 -2.61 -21.95
CA PRO A 5 13.87 -2.22 -20.65
C PRO A 5 13.62 -3.32 -19.61
N ASN A 6 14.66 -3.72 -18.87
CA ASN A 6 14.59 -4.83 -17.93
C ASN A 6 14.13 -4.33 -16.53
N PRO A 7 12.90 -4.65 -16.07
CA PRO A 7 12.39 -4.13 -14.80
C PRO A 7 13.17 -4.65 -13.59
N TYR A 8 13.65 -5.90 -13.63
CA TYR A 8 14.42 -6.50 -12.53
C TYR A 8 15.74 -5.77 -12.29
N LYS A 9 16.41 -5.33 -13.36
CA LYS A 9 17.66 -4.55 -13.25
C LYS A 9 17.42 -3.28 -12.44
N HIS A 10 16.33 -2.58 -12.72
CA HIS A 10 15.95 -1.35 -12.02
C HIS A 10 15.48 -1.63 -10.58
N SER A 11 14.64 -2.65 -10.34
CA SER A 11 14.23 -3.04 -8.99
C SER A 11 15.41 -3.45 -8.09
N ASN A 12 16.40 -4.14 -8.64
CA ASN A 12 17.60 -4.53 -7.87
C ASN A 12 18.51 -3.33 -7.59
N ALA A 13 18.68 -2.42 -8.57
CA ALA A 13 19.40 -1.17 -8.36
C ALA A 13 18.72 -0.31 -7.27
N ALA A 14 17.39 -0.25 -7.27
CA ALA A 14 16.62 0.46 -6.25
C ALA A 14 16.85 -0.09 -4.84
N LYS A 15 16.75 -1.41 -4.66
CA LYS A 15 17.04 -2.07 -3.38
C LYS A 15 18.47 -1.82 -2.90
N HIS A 16 19.44 -1.86 -3.82
CA HIS A 16 20.83 -1.57 -3.46
C HIS A 16 21.05 -0.11 -3.06
N ALA A 17 20.39 0.84 -3.71
CA ALA A 17 20.43 2.25 -3.34
C ALA A 17 19.76 2.48 -1.97
N GLU A 18 18.62 1.85 -1.72
CA GLU A 18 17.90 1.92 -0.43
C GLU A 18 18.78 1.38 0.70
N LEU A 19 19.40 0.21 0.52
CA LEU A 19 20.31 -0.39 1.51
C LEU A 19 21.53 0.48 1.82
N LYS A 20 21.95 1.35 0.88
CA LYS A 20 23.04 2.30 1.07
C LYS A 20 22.58 3.64 1.68
N GLY A 21 21.29 3.79 1.97
CA GLY A 21 20.70 5.03 2.46
C GLY A 21 20.55 6.11 1.39
N ASN A 22 20.76 5.79 0.11
CA ASN A 22 20.58 6.74 -0.99
C ASN A 22 19.13 6.71 -1.48
N LEU A 23 18.25 7.38 -0.72
CA LEU A 23 16.81 7.33 -0.91
C LEU A 23 16.35 7.93 -2.25
N ARG A 24 17.04 8.98 -2.72
CA ARG A 24 16.71 9.64 -4.00
C ARG A 24 16.98 8.70 -5.19
N ASP A 25 18.14 8.05 -5.19
CA ASP A 25 18.45 7.09 -6.25
C ASP A 25 17.56 5.85 -6.15
N ALA A 26 17.22 5.41 -4.93
CA ALA A 26 16.28 4.30 -4.73
C ALA A 26 14.92 4.59 -5.35
N GLU A 27 14.33 5.76 -5.06
CA GLU A 27 13.07 6.19 -5.66
C GLU A 27 13.17 6.27 -7.19
N SER A 28 14.23 6.89 -7.72
CA SER A 28 14.45 7.00 -9.16
C SER A 28 14.51 5.64 -9.84
N TYR A 29 15.21 4.67 -9.25
CA TYR A 29 15.29 3.32 -9.81
C TYR A 29 13.98 2.55 -9.69
N TYR A 30 13.21 2.75 -8.62
CA TYR A 30 11.88 2.15 -8.53
C TYR A 30 10.93 2.69 -9.61
N ARG A 31 10.97 4.00 -9.90
CA ARG A 31 10.20 4.60 -11.00
C ARG A 31 10.60 4.03 -12.35
N LEU A 32 11.91 3.93 -12.63
CA LEU A 32 12.41 3.28 -13.84
C LEU A 32 11.97 1.81 -13.96
N ALA A 33 11.84 1.09 -12.84
CA ALA A 33 11.34 -0.28 -12.85
C ALA A 33 9.86 -0.35 -13.25
N ILE A 34 9.03 0.63 -12.81
CA ILE A 34 7.63 0.74 -13.23
C ILE A 34 7.56 1.05 -14.73
N ASP A 35 8.30 2.05 -15.20
CA ASP A 35 8.32 2.42 -16.63
C ASP A 35 8.73 1.24 -17.51
N ALA A 36 9.74 0.49 -17.07
CA ALA A 36 10.19 -0.72 -17.74
C ALA A 36 9.12 -1.83 -17.73
N ALA A 37 8.41 -2.00 -16.60
CA ALA A 37 7.34 -3.01 -16.49
C ALA A 37 6.13 -2.67 -17.35
N ASP A 38 5.80 -1.38 -17.47
CA ASP A 38 4.69 -0.90 -18.30
C ASP A 38 5.02 -0.98 -19.81
N ALA A 39 6.31 -0.95 -20.17
CA ALA A 39 6.78 -1.12 -21.54
C ALA A 39 6.83 -2.59 -22.00
N LEU A 40 6.55 -3.56 -21.13
CA LEU A 40 6.55 -4.98 -21.49
C LEU A 40 5.41 -5.30 -22.48
N PRO A 41 5.66 -6.11 -23.52
CA PRO A 41 4.61 -6.60 -24.42
C PRO A 41 3.76 -7.70 -23.75
N LEU A 42 3.00 -7.33 -22.72
CA LEU A 42 2.23 -8.27 -21.87
C LEU A 42 1.23 -9.12 -22.66
N GLU A 43 0.67 -8.60 -23.75
CA GLU A 43 -0.25 -9.35 -24.61
C GLU A 43 0.45 -10.51 -25.31
N ASP A 44 1.64 -10.27 -25.88
CA ASP A 44 2.46 -11.31 -26.50
C ASP A 44 2.90 -12.33 -25.46
N TYR A 45 3.35 -11.88 -24.29
CA TYR A 45 3.75 -12.77 -23.21
C TYR A 45 2.59 -13.60 -22.65
N SER A 46 1.37 -13.04 -22.56
CA SER A 46 0.17 -13.79 -22.17
C SER A 46 -0.18 -14.86 -23.20
N ARG A 47 -0.07 -14.54 -24.50
CA ARG A 47 -0.28 -15.52 -25.59
C ARG A 47 0.73 -16.65 -25.49
N ASP A 48 2.02 -16.32 -25.39
CA ASP A 48 3.09 -17.32 -25.37
C ASP A 48 3.02 -18.17 -24.09
N PHE A 49 2.67 -17.56 -22.96
CA PHE A 49 2.44 -18.28 -21.71
C PHE A 49 1.29 -19.29 -21.80
N LYS A 50 0.19 -18.95 -22.51
CA LYS A 50 -0.90 -19.91 -22.77
C LYS A 50 -0.39 -21.09 -23.59
N ALA A 51 0.38 -20.85 -24.66
CA ALA A 51 0.97 -21.91 -25.47
C ALA A 51 1.89 -22.83 -24.66
N VAL A 52 2.75 -22.27 -23.79
CA VAL A 52 3.62 -23.03 -22.89
C VAL A 52 2.80 -23.89 -21.92
N ARG A 53 1.75 -23.34 -21.30
CA ARG A 53 0.88 -24.09 -20.39
C ARG A 53 0.10 -25.19 -21.09
N ASP A 54 -0.41 -24.91 -22.29
CA ASP A 54 -1.14 -25.90 -23.08
C ASP A 54 -0.22 -27.04 -23.49
N ARG A 55 1.04 -26.75 -23.86
CA ARG A 55 2.07 -27.77 -24.11
C ARG A 55 2.37 -28.61 -22.88
N LEU A 56 2.58 -27.95 -21.72
CA LEU A 56 2.87 -28.63 -20.47
C LEU A 56 1.73 -29.58 -20.04
N LYS A 57 0.47 -29.23 -20.31
CA LYS A 57 -0.70 -30.02 -19.92
C LYS A 57 -1.09 -31.09 -20.93
N ASN A 58 -1.07 -30.75 -22.22
CA ASN A 58 -1.69 -31.53 -23.28
C ASN A 58 -0.67 -32.14 -24.25
N GLY A 59 0.62 -31.85 -24.08
CA GLY A 59 1.68 -32.24 -24.99
C GLY A 59 1.81 -31.32 -26.21
N GLU A 60 2.65 -31.74 -27.14
CA GLU A 60 2.97 -30.96 -28.34
C GLU A 60 1.78 -30.89 -29.32
N SER A 61 1.59 -29.73 -29.94
CA SER A 61 0.58 -29.44 -30.96
C SER A 61 1.15 -28.47 -32.00
N LYS A 62 0.46 -28.30 -33.13
CA LYS A 62 0.85 -27.32 -34.17
C LYS A 62 0.94 -25.88 -33.63
N ASP A 63 0.18 -25.57 -32.58
CA ASP A 63 0.14 -24.24 -31.99
C ASP A 63 1.26 -24.00 -30.98
N ASN A 64 2.06 -25.02 -30.64
CA ASN A 64 3.12 -24.93 -29.64
C ASN A 64 4.42 -25.65 -30.04
N GLU A 65 4.51 -26.16 -31.28
CA GLU A 65 5.67 -26.90 -31.84
C GLU A 65 6.96 -26.08 -31.82
N TYR A 66 6.85 -24.76 -31.86
CA TYR A 66 7.98 -23.83 -31.84
C TYR A 66 8.68 -23.71 -30.48
N LEU A 67 8.06 -24.20 -29.40
CA LEU A 67 8.67 -24.20 -28.08
C LEU A 67 9.71 -25.33 -28.00
N ASP A 68 10.88 -25.08 -27.43
CA ASP A 68 11.82 -26.17 -27.16
C ASP A 68 11.31 -26.99 -25.95
N GLY A 69 11.56 -28.30 -25.96
CA GLY A 69 11.03 -29.23 -24.95
C GLY A 69 11.73 -29.16 -23.59
N ALA A 70 12.83 -28.41 -23.49
CA ALA A 70 13.57 -28.23 -22.24
C ALA A 70 12.93 -27.14 -21.37
N ASP A 71 12.71 -27.47 -20.10
CA ASP A 71 12.40 -26.55 -18.99
C ASP A 71 11.07 -25.78 -19.10
N LEU A 72 10.01 -26.45 -19.62
CA LEU A 72 8.64 -25.92 -19.61
C LEU A 72 8.15 -25.45 -18.21
N PRO A 73 8.44 -26.15 -17.09
CA PRO A 73 8.10 -25.66 -15.76
C PRO A 73 8.79 -24.34 -15.41
N GLU A 74 10.09 -24.19 -15.72
CA GLU A 74 10.85 -22.96 -15.50
C GLU A 74 10.30 -21.82 -16.37
N LEU A 75 9.93 -22.10 -17.62
CA LEU A 75 9.26 -21.13 -18.48
C LEU A 75 7.92 -20.67 -17.90
N VAL A 76 7.12 -21.59 -17.35
CA VAL A 76 5.87 -21.23 -16.66
C VAL A 76 6.15 -20.27 -15.52
N THR A 77 7.15 -20.54 -14.69
CA THR A 77 7.54 -19.65 -13.59
C THR A 77 7.99 -18.28 -14.11
N ALA A 78 8.86 -18.25 -15.12
CA ALA A 78 9.36 -17.00 -15.71
C ALA A 78 8.22 -16.12 -16.27
N TYR A 79 7.27 -16.72 -17.00
CA TYR A 79 6.11 -15.98 -17.52
C TYR A 79 5.20 -15.46 -16.40
N ARG A 80 4.99 -16.23 -15.33
CA ARG A 80 4.20 -15.77 -14.17
C ARG A 80 4.81 -14.53 -13.53
N GLU A 81 6.12 -14.58 -13.27
CA GLU A 81 6.82 -13.44 -12.68
C GLU A 81 6.74 -12.23 -13.60
N LEU A 82 7.01 -12.43 -14.89
CA LEU A 82 7.03 -11.36 -15.88
C LEU A 82 5.67 -10.68 -16.02
N LEU A 83 4.59 -11.46 -16.12
CA LEU A 83 3.22 -10.94 -16.21
C LEU A 83 2.75 -10.27 -14.90
N SER A 84 3.45 -10.52 -13.79
CA SER A 84 3.18 -9.90 -12.49
C SER A 84 3.98 -8.61 -12.25
N LEU A 85 4.99 -8.30 -13.08
CA LEU A 85 5.90 -7.16 -12.87
C LEU A 85 5.19 -5.80 -12.74
N PRO A 86 4.16 -5.45 -13.53
CA PRO A 86 3.47 -4.17 -13.36
C PRO A 86 2.81 -4.00 -11.98
N PHE A 87 2.34 -5.11 -11.40
CA PHE A 87 1.81 -5.14 -10.03
C PHE A 87 2.94 -5.06 -9.00
N LEU A 88 4.00 -5.86 -9.18
CA LEU A 88 5.09 -5.99 -8.22
C LEU A 88 5.92 -4.71 -8.09
N THR A 89 6.24 -4.05 -9.20
CA THR A 89 7.06 -2.82 -9.21
C THR A 89 6.35 -1.66 -8.51
N ARG A 90 5.05 -1.47 -8.75
CA ARG A 90 4.22 -0.49 -8.02
C ARG A 90 4.12 -0.81 -6.53
N SER A 91 3.92 -2.09 -6.20
CA SER A 91 3.87 -2.55 -4.81
C SER A 91 5.20 -2.31 -4.08
N GLN A 92 6.34 -2.50 -4.77
CA GLN A 92 7.67 -2.22 -4.22
C GLN A 92 7.86 -0.73 -3.92
N LEU A 93 7.51 0.16 -4.86
CA LEU A 93 7.60 1.61 -4.65
C LEU A 93 6.64 2.10 -3.56
N GLY A 94 5.40 1.58 -3.55
CA GLY A 94 4.43 1.88 -2.48
C GLY A 94 4.95 1.47 -1.10
N GLY A 95 5.55 0.28 -0.99
CA GLY A 95 6.21 -0.17 0.23
C GLY A 95 7.42 0.67 0.62
N PHE A 96 8.21 1.14 -0.35
CA PHE A 96 9.30 2.09 -0.12
C PHE A 96 8.78 3.38 0.50
N TYR A 97 7.77 4.01 -0.09
CA TYR A 97 7.16 5.23 0.45
C TYR A 97 6.60 5.03 1.85
N ALA A 98 5.95 3.90 2.13
CA ALA A 98 5.44 3.59 3.46
C ALA A 98 6.57 3.54 4.51
N ARG A 99 7.72 2.93 4.18
CA ARG A 99 8.90 2.90 5.07
C ARG A 99 9.51 4.27 5.32
N GLN A 100 9.38 5.19 4.36
CA GLN A 100 9.86 6.58 4.49
C GLN A 100 8.80 7.54 5.07
N ASN A 101 7.68 7.02 5.58
CA ASN A 101 6.55 7.79 6.09
C ASN A 101 5.90 8.74 5.05
N ALA A 102 6.11 8.50 3.76
CA ALA A 102 5.44 9.18 2.66
C ALA A 102 4.09 8.49 2.38
N LEU A 103 3.20 8.48 3.38
CA LEU A 103 1.98 7.68 3.34
C LEU A 103 0.99 8.07 2.23
N PRO A 104 0.80 9.35 1.87
CA PRO A 104 -0.05 9.71 0.74
C PRO A 104 0.42 9.10 -0.59
N GLU A 105 1.72 9.17 -0.88
CA GLU A 105 2.33 8.57 -2.06
C GLU A 105 2.28 7.04 -2.00
N ALA A 106 2.50 6.46 -0.82
CA ALA A 106 2.35 5.02 -0.62
C ALA A 106 0.92 4.56 -0.93
N LYS A 107 -0.09 5.29 -0.45
CA LYS A 107 -1.50 5.01 -0.72
C LYS A 107 -1.78 5.01 -2.22
N GLU A 108 -1.36 6.07 -2.91
CA GLU A 108 -1.57 6.21 -4.35
C GLU A 108 -0.97 5.03 -5.12
N LEU A 109 0.30 4.69 -4.86
CA LEU A 109 0.99 3.61 -5.56
C LEU A 109 0.40 2.23 -5.26
N ILE A 110 -0.03 1.97 -4.02
CA ILE A 110 -0.67 0.71 -3.64
C ILE A 110 -2.05 0.59 -4.29
N GLU A 111 -2.82 1.67 -4.37
CA GLU A 111 -4.09 1.67 -5.11
C GLU A 111 -3.88 1.45 -6.61
N GLN A 112 -2.86 2.05 -7.21
CA GLN A 112 -2.48 1.77 -8.59
C GLN A 112 -2.08 0.30 -8.78
N ALA A 113 -1.27 -0.27 -7.89
CA ALA A 113 -0.89 -1.68 -7.94
C ALA A 113 -2.12 -2.60 -7.93
N LEU A 114 -3.06 -2.36 -7.01
CA LEU A 114 -4.27 -3.19 -6.88
C LEU A 114 -5.24 -3.07 -8.07
N LYS A 115 -5.13 -2.01 -8.89
CA LYS A 115 -5.86 -1.84 -10.15
C LYS A 115 -5.23 -2.58 -11.33
N VAL A 116 -3.99 -3.06 -11.21
CA VAL A 116 -3.33 -3.83 -12.28
C VAL A 116 -4.04 -5.16 -12.50
N GLU A 117 -4.53 -5.38 -13.72
CA GLU A 117 -5.11 -6.65 -14.14
C GLU A 117 -4.02 -7.66 -14.51
N VAL A 118 -3.65 -8.50 -13.55
CA VAL A 118 -2.74 -9.63 -13.82
C VAL A 118 -3.52 -10.76 -14.47
N ASP A 119 -2.94 -11.38 -15.51
CA ASP A 119 -3.52 -12.53 -16.20
C ASP A 119 -3.92 -13.61 -15.18
N ARG A 120 -5.16 -14.09 -15.24
CA ARG A 120 -5.68 -15.12 -14.32
C ARG A 120 -4.79 -16.36 -14.26
N HIS A 121 -4.12 -16.70 -15.35
CA HIS A 121 -3.26 -17.86 -15.46
C HIS A 121 -1.89 -17.65 -14.82
N ALA A 122 -1.51 -16.38 -14.64
CA ALA A 122 -0.27 -15.98 -14.01
C ALA A 122 -0.38 -15.92 -12.47
N LYS A 123 -1.62 -15.96 -11.95
CA LYS A 123 -1.90 -15.95 -10.50
C LYS A 123 -1.68 -17.34 -9.93
N ASP A 124 -0.58 -17.50 -9.21
CA ASP A 124 -0.33 -18.66 -8.38
C ASP A 124 -0.41 -18.30 -6.89
N GLU A 125 -0.08 -19.27 -6.04
CA GLU A 125 -0.14 -19.10 -4.59
C GLU A 125 0.78 -17.97 -4.10
N ASP A 126 1.98 -17.84 -4.69
CA ASP A 126 2.92 -16.77 -4.35
C ASP A 126 2.36 -15.40 -4.73
N PHE A 127 1.76 -15.27 -5.92
CA PHE A 127 1.10 -14.03 -6.31
C PHE A 127 -0.04 -13.65 -5.36
N GLU A 128 -0.91 -14.59 -5.00
CA GLU A 128 -2.01 -14.31 -4.07
C GLU A 128 -1.54 -13.97 -2.66
N ASN A 129 -0.46 -14.60 -2.19
CA ASN A 129 0.20 -14.27 -0.92
C ASN A 129 0.76 -12.84 -0.93
N ILE A 130 1.43 -12.43 -2.02
CA ILE A 130 1.95 -11.06 -2.16
C ILE A 130 0.78 -10.08 -2.23
N LYS A 131 -0.27 -10.38 -2.99
CA LYS A 131 -1.46 -9.54 -3.10
C LYS A 131 -2.18 -9.36 -1.76
N ALA A 132 -2.25 -10.41 -0.94
CA ALA A 132 -2.78 -10.33 0.42
C ALA A 132 -1.96 -9.36 1.27
N ARG A 133 -0.62 -9.44 1.24
CA ARG A 133 0.27 -8.50 1.93
C ARG A 133 0.12 -7.06 1.45
N VAL A 134 -0.07 -6.84 0.15
CA VAL A 134 -0.31 -5.50 -0.42
C VAL A 134 -1.66 -4.93 0.06
N LYS A 135 -2.70 -5.75 0.17
CA LYS A 135 -3.98 -5.34 0.76
C LYS A 135 -3.87 -5.02 2.25
N GLU A 136 -3.08 -5.79 2.99
CA GLU A 136 -2.79 -5.51 4.40
C GLU A 136 -2.05 -4.17 4.54
N LEU A 137 -1.03 -3.93 3.72
CA LEU A 137 -0.33 -2.66 3.66
C LEU A 137 -1.28 -1.50 3.32
N GLN A 138 -2.19 -1.68 2.36
CA GLN A 138 -3.22 -0.68 2.04
C GLN A 138 -4.07 -0.33 3.27
N ARG A 139 -4.54 -1.32 4.01
CA ARG A 139 -5.35 -1.11 5.22
C ARG A 139 -4.55 -0.36 6.29
N ASN A 140 -3.31 -0.76 6.53
CA ASN A 140 -2.44 -0.10 7.50
C ASN A 140 -2.19 1.37 7.12
N ILE A 141 -1.93 1.66 5.83
CA ILE A 141 -1.78 3.04 5.35
C ILE A 141 -3.08 3.83 5.51
N GLN A 142 -4.24 3.23 5.23
CA GLN A 142 -5.54 3.86 5.42
C GLN A 142 -5.83 4.16 6.90
N ASP A 143 -5.52 3.24 7.80
CA ASP A 143 -5.70 3.45 9.24
C ASP A 143 -4.74 4.54 9.76
N MET A 144 -3.51 4.63 9.23
CA MET A 144 -2.57 5.70 9.55
C MET A 144 -2.97 7.07 9.00
N LEU A 145 -3.52 7.14 7.78
CA LEU A 145 -3.96 8.40 7.19
C LEU A 145 -5.32 8.86 7.75
N GLY A 146 -6.16 7.90 8.14
CA GLY A 146 -7.52 8.13 8.57
C GLY A 146 -8.46 8.56 7.43
N PRO A 147 -9.75 8.75 7.76
CA PRO A 147 -10.71 9.31 6.82
C PRO A 147 -10.41 10.79 6.54
N THR A 148 -10.65 11.24 5.32
CA THR A 148 -10.37 12.63 4.89
C THR A 148 -11.16 13.67 5.69
N ASN A 149 -12.30 13.28 6.26
CA ASN A 149 -13.19 14.09 7.09
C ASN A 149 -13.15 13.67 8.56
N ALA A 150 -11.98 13.25 9.09
CA ALA A 150 -11.90 12.71 10.45
C ALA A 150 -12.39 13.67 11.55
N GLU A 151 -12.16 14.99 11.44
CA GLU A 151 -12.72 15.97 12.39
C GLU A 151 -14.24 15.96 12.39
N GLU A 152 -14.87 16.02 11.20
CA GLU A 152 -16.33 16.00 11.08
C GLU A 152 -16.94 14.71 11.64
N LEU A 153 -16.34 13.56 11.30
CA LEU A 153 -16.76 12.26 11.83
C LEU A 153 -16.59 12.22 13.35
N PHE A 154 -15.47 12.72 13.88
CA PHE A 154 -15.24 12.75 15.32
C PHE A 154 -16.27 13.60 16.04
N LEU A 155 -16.58 14.79 15.54
CA LEU A 155 -17.61 15.66 16.11
C LEU A 155 -18.99 15.01 16.07
N TYR A 156 -19.32 14.33 14.97
CA TYR A 156 -20.59 13.63 14.81
C TYR A 156 -20.74 12.46 15.80
N TYR A 157 -19.70 11.65 15.95
CA TYR A 157 -19.71 10.47 16.83
C TYR A 157 -19.26 10.74 18.27
N PHE A 158 -18.89 11.98 18.62
CA PHE A 158 -18.28 12.31 19.91
C PHE A 158 -19.10 11.80 21.10
N GLU A 159 -20.39 12.14 21.15
CA GLU A 159 -21.29 11.77 22.25
C GLU A 159 -21.52 10.26 22.36
N GLN A 160 -21.30 9.52 21.27
CA GLN A 160 -21.35 8.05 21.27
C GLN A 160 -20.03 7.45 21.77
N LEU A 161 -18.91 8.11 21.50
CA LEU A 161 -17.57 7.65 21.90
C LEU A 161 -17.24 8.03 23.37
N ASP A 162 -17.69 9.19 23.85
CA ASP A 162 -17.55 9.67 25.23
C ASP A 162 -18.63 9.02 26.12
N VAL A 163 -18.35 7.80 26.58
CA VAL A 163 -19.32 6.94 27.26
C VAL A 163 -19.59 7.44 28.68
N ASP A 164 -18.55 7.92 29.37
CA ASP A 164 -18.67 8.44 30.74
C ASP A 164 -19.13 9.92 30.78
N LYS A 165 -19.18 10.59 29.62
CA LYS A 165 -19.64 11.98 29.43
C LYS A 165 -18.77 12.99 30.16
N ASN A 166 -17.48 12.71 30.27
CA ASN A 166 -16.52 13.60 30.91
C ASN A 166 -16.04 14.73 29.97
N GLY A 167 -16.43 14.71 28.70
CA GLY A 167 -16.04 15.67 27.68
C GLY A 167 -14.76 15.31 26.93
N PHE A 168 -14.24 14.09 27.11
CA PHE A 168 -13.03 13.57 26.49
C PHE A 168 -13.23 12.09 26.14
N VAL A 169 -12.64 11.66 25.02
CA VAL A 169 -12.65 10.25 24.62
C VAL A 169 -11.30 9.62 24.95
N ASN A 170 -11.27 8.66 25.86
CA ASN A 170 -10.04 7.98 26.26
C ASN A 170 -9.75 6.72 25.42
N GLU A 171 -8.54 6.15 25.58
CA GLU A 171 -8.09 4.99 24.81
C GLU A 171 -8.98 3.75 25.05
N GLU A 172 -9.47 3.55 26.27
CA GLU A 172 -10.33 2.41 26.61
C GLU A 172 -11.73 2.53 25.99
N GLU A 173 -12.26 3.75 25.88
CA GLU A 173 -13.51 4.02 25.16
C GLU A 173 -13.37 3.73 23.67
N LEU A 174 -12.26 4.15 23.04
CA LEU A 174 -11.98 3.83 21.65
C LEU A 174 -11.80 2.32 21.42
N LYS A 175 -11.08 1.62 22.32
CA LYS A 175 -10.94 0.15 22.25
C LYS A 175 -12.28 -0.56 22.36
N ARG A 176 -13.17 -0.09 23.24
CA ARG A 176 -14.54 -0.64 23.34
C ARG A 176 -15.33 -0.38 22.06
N ALA A 177 -15.28 0.84 21.54
CA ALA A 177 -15.95 1.23 20.30
C ALA A 177 -15.47 0.41 19.08
N GLN A 178 -14.19 0.00 19.05
CA GLN A 178 -13.65 -0.84 17.99
C GLN A 178 -14.37 -2.19 17.84
N PHE A 179 -14.93 -2.72 18.93
CA PHE A 179 -15.66 -3.99 18.93
C PHE A 179 -17.19 -3.82 18.92
N ASP A 180 -17.68 -2.58 18.86
CA ASP A 180 -19.10 -2.29 18.81
C ASP A 180 -19.63 -2.42 17.38
N LEU A 181 -20.43 -3.47 17.15
CA LEU A 181 -21.05 -3.78 15.85
C LEU A 181 -22.15 -2.77 15.46
N SER A 182 -22.59 -1.91 16.37
CA SER A 182 -23.56 -0.84 16.08
C SER A 182 -22.91 0.40 15.46
N ILE A 183 -21.57 0.48 15.48
CA ILE A 183 -20.82 1.59 14.89
C ILE A 183 -20.62 1.36 13.39
N GLU A 184 -20.99 2.37 12.60
CA GLU A 184 -20.89 2.33 11.14
C GLU A 184 -19.43 2.16 10.65
N PRO A 185 -19.21 1.58 9.46
CA PRO A 185 -17.87 1.32 8.92
C PRO A 185 -16.97 2.57 8.84
N GLU A 186 -17.53 3.73 8.51
CA GLU A 186 -16.82 5.01 8.44
C GLU A 186 -16.31 5.43 9.82
N ALA A 187 -17.12 5.25 10.86
CA ALA A 187 -16.74 5.50 12.25
C ALA A 187 -15.70 4.49 12.74
N GLN A 188 -15.79 3.22 12.30
CA GLN A 188 -14.75 2.23 12.58
C GLN A 188 -13.39 2.63 11.98
N SER A 189 -13.37 3.25 10.79
CA SER A 189 -12.14 3.81 10.22
C SER A 189 -11.59 4.97 11.03
N LEU A 190 -12.46 5.85 11.52
CA LEU A 190 -12.07 6.92 12.43
C LEU A 190 -11.47 6.36 13.72
N ILE A 191 -12.13 5.39 14.36
CA ILE A 191 -11.67 4.81 15.64
C ILE A 191 -10.27 4.22 15.51
N ARG A 192 -9.99 3.46 14.44
CA ARG A 192 -8.65 2.91 14.20
C ARG A 192 -7.60 4.00 14.02
N TYR A 193 -7.94 5.06 13.28
CA TYR A 193 -7.07 6.22 13.13
C TYR A 193 -6.80 6.94 14.46
N LEU A 194 -7.83 7.14 15.29
CA LEU A 194 -7.68 7.76 16.60
C LEU A 194 -6.84 6.90 17.55
N LEU A 195 -7.03 5.57 17.56
CA LEU A 195 -6.21 4.65 18.34
C LEU A 195 -4.75 4.65 17.88
N GLN A 196 -4.52 4.66 16.57
CA GLN A 196 -3.18 4.66 15.98
C GLN A 196 -2.37 5.90 16.37
N HIS A 197 -3.04 7.05 16.53
CA HIS A 197 -2.41 8.35 16.82
C HIS A 197 -2.80 8.91 18.19
N TYR A 198 -3.31 8.07 19.09
CA TYR A 198 -3.98 8.52 20.32
C TYR A 198 -3.15 9.52 21.13
N LEU A 199 -1.90 9.17 21.40
CA LEU A 199 -0.98 9.99 22.18
C LEU A 199 -0.59 11.29 21.48
N ASP A 200 -0.48 11.27 20.15
CA ASP A 200 -0.10 12.45 19.38
C ASP A 200 -1.27 13.42 19.25
N ILE A 201 -2.48 12.89 19.11
CA ILE A 201 -3.73 13.68 19.13
C ILE A 201 -3.91 14.31 20.50
N GLU A 202 -3.87 13.53 21.58
CA GLU A 202 -4.04 14.03 22.95
C GLU A 202 -3.05 15.15 23.30
N LYS A 203 -1.82 15.08 22.77
CA LYS A 203 -0.79 16.10 23.00
C LYS A 203 -0.92 17.30 22.06
N ALA A 204 -1.76 17.25 21.03
CA ALA A 204 -1.81 18.28 20.01
C ALA A 204 -2.19 19.65 20.57
N ASN A 205 -3.10 19.70 21.57
CA ASN A 205 -3.56 20.93 22.22
C ASN A 205 -2.97 21.21 23.61
N LYS A 206 -2.25 20.26 24.22
CA LYS A 206 -1.61 20.42 25.54
C LYS A 206 -0.33 21.27 25.46
N ASP A 207 -0.46 22.56 25.18
CA ASP A 207 0.69 23.48 25.18
C ASP A 207 0.91 24.22 26.51
N GLU A 208 -0.05 24.33 27.45
CA GLU A 208 0.17 25.29 28.57
C GLU A 208 -0.48 25.04 29.95
N ILE A 209 -1.26 23.97 30.19
CA ILE A 209 -1.89 23.79 31.52
C ILE A 209 -1.79 22.34 32.01
N LEU A 210 -1.10 22.19 33.14
CA LEU A 210 -0.83 20.97 33.93
C LEU A 210 -2.11 20.45 34.62
N ILE A 211 -3.14 20.10 33.84
CA ILE A 211 -4.28 19.33 34.35
C ILE A 211 -4.26 17.98 33.64
N ASP A 212 -3.97 16.93 34.40
CA ASP A 212 -3.97 15.52 33.98
C ASP A 212 -5.40 15.02 33.72
N ILE A 213 -6.11 15.61 32.75
CA ILE A 213 -7.26 14.94 32.15
C ILE A 213 -6.74 14.13 30.97
N SER A 214 -6.86 12.81 31.09
CA SER A 214 -6.47 11.85 30.06
C SER A 214 -7.60 11.69 29.05
N GLY A 215 -7.32 11.92 27.77
CA GLY A 215 -8.31 11.74 26.70
C GLY A 215 -8.23 12.76 25.58
N ILE A 216 -8.83 12.42 24.45
CA ILE A 216 -8.93 13.24 23.24
C ILE A 216 -10.16 14.14 23.35
N SER A 217 -9.95 15.45 23.31
CA SER A 217 -11.01 16.43 23.17
C SER A 217 -11.31 16.77 21.70
N ARG A 218 -12.42 17.48 21.46
CA ARG A 218 -12.75 18.04 20.13
C ARG A 218 -11.63 18.94 19.58
N ALA A 219 -11.01 19.73 20.44
CA ALA A 219 -9.94 20.65 20.04
C ALA A 219 -8.64 19.91 19.68
N ASP A 220 -8.36 18.78 20.33
CA ASP A 220 -7.18 17.96 20.05
C ASP A 220 -7.18 17.42 18.61
N VAL A 221 -8.32 16.86 18.17
CA VAL A 221 -8.47 16.32 16.81
C VAL A 221 -8.27 17.40 15.76
N GLN A 222 -8.93 18.56 15.92
CA GLN A 222 -8.80 19.68 14.98
C GLN A 222 -7.35 20.18 14.88
N LYS A 223 -6.66 20.36 16.02
CA LYS A 223 -5.28 20.82 16.04
C LYS A 223 -4.31 19.78 15.50
N TYR A 224 -4.54 18.49 15.78
CA TYR A 224 -3.76 17.40 15.22
C TYR A 224 -3.91 17.32 13.70
N GLN A 225 -5.13 17.38 13.16
CA GLN A 225 -5.34 17.36 11.70
C GLN A 225 -4.64 18.52 11.01
N THR A 226 -4.73 19.73 11.56
CA THR A 226 -4.03 20.91 11.02
C THR A 226 -2.51 20.68 11.00
N LYS A 227 -1.94 20.10 12.06
CA LYS A 227 -0.50 19.76 12.15
C LYS A 227 -0.13 18.62 11.19
N SER A 228 -0.93 17.55 11.12
CA SER A 228 -0.62 16.37 10.33
C SER A 228 -0.62 16.70 8.84
N LEU A 229 -1.65 17.42 8.35
CA LEU A 229 -1.74 17.93 6.98
C LEU A 229 -0.53 18.78 6.57
N ALA A 230 0.04 19.55 7.50
CA ALA A 230 1.24 20.34 7.25
C ALA A 230 2.54 19.51 7.28
N SER A 231 2.53 18.36 7.95
CA SER A 231 3.73 17.53 8.22
C SER A 231 4.00 16.44 7.18
N TRP A 232 3.02 16.08 6.34
CA TRP A 232 3.22 15.12 5.25
C TRP A 232 4.14 15.72 4.19
N LYS A 233 5.45 15.54 4.40
CA LYS A 233 6.48 15.93 3.44
C LYS A 233 6.41 14.99 2.25
N ARG A 234 6.15 15.55 1.07
CA ARG A 234 6.52 14.88 -0.17
C ARG A 234 8.03 14.63 -0.12
N ILE A 235 8.48 13.45 -0.55
CA ILE A 235 9.92 13.16 -0.68
C ILE A 235 10.61 14.17 -1.63
N HIS A 236 9.86 14.98 -2.37
CA HIS A 236 10.36 16.16 -3.07
C HIS A 236 9.69 17.45 -2.57
N ASN A 237 10.44 18.18 -1.73
CA ASN A 237 10.37 19.63 -1.54
C ASN A 237 11.69 20.14 -0.93
N GLU A 238 12.83 19.71 -1.47
CA GLU A 238 14.08 20.44 -1.32
C GLU A 238 14.62 20.67 -2.73
N GLU A 239 14.53 21.93 -3.18
CA GLU A 239 15.13 22.47 -4.40
C GLU A 239 16.67 22.34 -4.38
#